data_AF-A0ABD4RR12-F1
#
_entry.id   AF-A0ABD4RR12-F1
#
_cell.length_a   1.000
_cell.length_b   1.000
_cell.length_c   1.000
_cell.angle_alpha   90.00
_cell.angle_beta   90.00
_cell.angle_gamma   90.00
#
_symmetry.space_group_name_H-M   'P 1'
#
loop_
_entity.id
_entity.type
_entity.pdbx_description
1 polymer ?
#
loop_
_entity_poly.entity_id
_entity_poly.type
_entity_poly.pdbx_seq_one_letter_code
_entity_poly.pdbx_strand_id
1 'polypeptide(L)'
;MNKNDLLKIVKNTYIYGYPIVGMYELLYTQIMNPQTKLTNFNEFAHTATVASPQTSFIPAPNNDTTYSTAWLDLRKEPVIIEVPNT
;
A
#
# COMPACT_ATOMS: atom_id res chain seq x y z
N MET A 1 0.50 26.94 25.88
CA MET A 1 -0.40 25.81 25.58
C MET A 1 -0.46 24.93 26.82
N ASN A 2 -1.64 24.60 27.34
CA ASN A 2 -1.73 23.73 28.52
C ASN A 2 -1.57 22.25 28.10
N LYS A 3 -1.38 21.34 29.07
CA LYS A 3 -1.19 19.91 28.80
C LYS A 3 -2.34 19.27 28.02
N ASN A 4 -3.58 19.69 28.28
CA ASN A 4 -4.77 19.14 27.60
C ASN A 4 -4.83 19.58 26.14
N ASP A 5 -4.49 20.84 25.86
CA ASP A 5 -4.40 21.37 24.50
C ASP A 5 -3.32 20.63 23.71
N LEU A 6 -2.15 20.39 24.33
CA LEU A 6 -1.07 19.63 23.71
C LEU A 6 -1.48 18.20 23.38
N LEU A 7 -2.11 17.50 24.33
CA LEU A 7 -2.60 16.12 24.13
C LEU A 7 -3.64 16.05 23.01
N LYS A 8 -4.52 17.06 22.90
CA LYS A 8 -5.51 17.15 21.83
C LYS A 8 -4.85 17.29 20.46
N ILE A 9 -3.84 18.16 20.34
CA ILE A 9 -3.09 18.34 19.09
C ILE A 9 -2.37 17.04 18.72
N VAL A 10 -1.62 16.44 19.64
CA VAL A 10 -0.90 15.18 19.37
C VAL A 10 -1.84 14.07 18.93
N LYS A 11 -2.98 13.88 19.61
CA LYS A 11 -3.97 12.88 19.22
C LYS A 11 -4.49 13.12 17.80
N ASN A 12 -4.86 14.36 17.49
CA ASN A 12 -5.39 14.70 16.17
C ASN A 12 -4.34 14.53 15.08
N THR A 13 -3.09 14.92 15.34
CA THR A 13 -1.96 14.72 14.43
C THR A 13 -1.70 13.23 14.19
N TYR A 14 -1.75 12.40 15.24
CA TYR A 14 -1.58 10.96 15.09
C TYR A 14 -2.68 10.35 14.21
N ILE A 15 -3.95 10.65 14.48
CA ILE A 15 -5.08 10.15 13.69
C ILE A 15 -4.95 10.58 12.22
N TYR A 16 -4.56 11.84 11.99
CA TYR A 16 -4.33 12.37 10.65
C TYR A 16 -3.17 11.67 9.93
N GLY A 17 -2.06 11.44 10.63
CA GLY A 17 -0.85 10.83 10.06
C GLY A 17 -0.92 9.32 9.92
N TYR A 18 -1.78 8.65 10.67
CA TYR A 18 -1.91 7.18 10.70
C TYR A 18 -2.03 6.55 9.30
N PRO A 19 -2.94 6.97 8.41
CA PRO A 19 -3.02 6.37 7.07
C PRO A 19 -1.79 6.63 6.21
N ILE A 20 -1.09 7.76 6.38
CA ILE A 20 0.12 8.08 5.62
C ILE A 20 1.27 7.16 6.03
N VAL A 21 1.46 6.98 7.35
CA VAL A 21 2.47 6.07 7.89
C VAL A 21 2.17 4.63 7.48
N GLY A 22 0.92 4.18 7.62
CA GLY A 22 0.51 2.84 7.22
C GLY A 22 0.69 2.58 5.71
N MET A 23 0.42 3.58 4.86
CA MET A 23 0.67 3.46 3.42
C MET A 23 2.18 3.36 3.11
N TYR A 24 3.02 4.09 3.84
CA TYR A 24 4.47 4.00 3.69
C TYR A 24 5.02 2.66 4.19
N GLU A 25 4.50 2.12 5.29
CA GLU A 25 4.83 0.77 5.76
C GLU A 25 4.50 -0.30 4.70
N LEU A 26 3.34 -0.18 4.05
CA LEU A 26 2.95 -1.07 2.95
C LEU A 26 3.89 -0.94 1.75
N LEU A 27 4.22 0.29 1.33
CA LEU A 27 5.20 0.55 0.27
C LEU A 27 6.56 -0.07 0.61
N TYR A 28 7.06 0.18 1.82
CA TYR A 28 8.35 -0.34 2.26
C TYR A 28 8.38 -1.86 2.22
N THR A 29 7.37 -2.52 2.79
CA THR A 29 7.30 -3.99 2.82
C THR A 29 7.18 -4.59 1.43
N GLN A 30 6.44 -3.97 0.51
CA GLN A 30 6.17 -4.53 -0.81
C GLN A 30 7.25 -4.21 -1.86
N ILE A 31 8.01 -3.12 -1.71
CA ILE A 31 8.99 -2.65 -2.71
C ILE A 31 10.43 -2.60 -2.19
N MET A 32 10.64 -2.18 -0.94
CA MET A 32 11.98 -1.87 -0.42
C MET A 32 12.59 -3.00 0.42
N ASN A 33 11.79 -3.71 1.21
CA ASN A 33 12.27 -4.77 2.09
C ASN A 33 12.63 -6.04 1.31
N PRO A 34 13.91 -6.46 1.23
CA PRO A 34 14.32 -7.61 0.43
C PRO A 34 13.67 -8.94 0.85
N GLN A 35 13.21 -9.07 2.09
CA GLN A 35 12.61 -10.30 2.60
C GLN A 35 11.13 -10.45 2.22
N THR A 36 10.42 -9.33 1.97
CA THR A 36 8.97 -9.31 1.74
C THR A 36 8.59 -8.66 0.42
N LYS A 37 9.58 -8.23 -0.37
CA LYS A 37 9.38 -7.56 -1.65
C LYS A 37 8.51 -8.41 -2.58
N LEU A 38 7.47 -7.79 -3.13
CA LEU A 38 6.56 -8.43 -4.09
C LEU A 38 6.95 -8.12 -5.54
N THR A 39 7.39 -6.88 -5.81
CA THR A 39 7.72 -6.39 -7.17
C THR A 39 8.64 -5.16 -7.10
N ASN A 40 9.02 -4.59 -8.25
CA ASN A 40 9.69 -3.30 -8.35
C ASN A 40 8.67 -2.16 -8.57
N PHE A 41 9.14 -0.90 -8.46
CA PHE A 41 8.35 0.23 -8.95
C PHE A 41 8.08 0.09 -10.45
N ASN A 42 6.88 0.51 -10.88
CA ASN A 42 6.43 0.48 -12.26
C ASN A 42 6.32 -0.93 -12.86
N GLU A 43 6.27 -1.98 -12.03
CA GLU A 43 6.06 -3.37 -12.42
C GLU A 43 4.87 -3.97 -11.67
N PHE A 44 4.01 -4.70 -12.37
CA PHE A 44 2.89 -5.39 -11.74
C PHE A 44 3.33 -6.66 -11.00
N ALA A 45 2.81 -6.85 -9.78
CA ALA A 45 2.69 -8.14 -9.14
C ALA A 45 1.32 -8.74 -9.47
N HIS A 46 1.31 -9.94 -10.06
CA HIS A 46 0.08 -10.65 -10.40
C HIS A 46 -0.18 -11.79 -9.43
N THR A 47 -1.36 -11.79 -8.82
CA THR A 47 -1.86 -12.89 -7.98
C THR A 47 -2.98 -13.59 -8.73
N ALA A 48 -2.66 -14.72 -9.37
CA ALA A 48 -3.60 -15.49 -10.20
C ALA A 48 -4.60 -16.35 -9.40
N THR A 49 -4.51 -16.33 -8.07
CA THR A 49 -5.42 -17.03 -7.17
C THR A 49 -6.24 -16.03 -6.35
N VAL A 50 -7.49 -16.37 -6.07
CA VAL A 50 -8.32 -15.61 -5.13
C VAL A 50 -7.79 -15.73 -3.70
N ALA A 51 -8.17 -14.79 -2.84
CA ALA A 51 -7.67 -14.73 -1.47
C ALA A 51 -8.21 -15.88 -0.60
N SER A 52 -7.35 -16.45 0.25
CA SER A 52 -7.73 -17.43 1.27
C SER A 52 -7.55 -16.83 2.68
N PRO A 53 -7.96 -17.52 3.75
CA PRO A 53 -7.66 -17.10 5.13
C PRO A 53 -6.16 -16.96 5.44
N GLN A 54 -5.28 -17.51 4.58
CA GLN A 54 -3.82 -17.40 4.69
C GLN A 54 -3.27 -16.18 3.93
N THR A 55 -4.09 -15.49 3.13
CA THR A 55 -3.68 -14.32 2.37
C THR A 55 -3.49 -13.11 3.28
N SER A 56 -2.29 -12.55 3.29
CA SER A 56 -1.91 -11.45 4.20
C SER A 56 -1.13 -10.32 3.53
N PHE A 57 -1.03 -10.30 2.20
CA PHE A 57 -0.26 -9.26 1.47
C PHE A 57 -0.93 -7.87 1.50
N ILE A 58 -2.23 -7.80 1.80
CA ILE A 58 -2.99 -6.58 2.07
C ILE A 58 -4.04 -6.83 3.17
N PRO A 59 -4.50 -5.78 3.89
CA PRO A 59 -5.65 -5.90 4.79
C PRO A 59 -6.94 -6.22 4.03
N ALA A 60 -7.73 -7.17 4.55
CA ALA A 60 -9.05 -7.55 4.04
C ALA A 60 -9.12 -7.77 2.51
N PRO A 61 -8.37 -8.76 1.97
CA PRO A 61 -8.36 -9.03 0.54
C PRO A 61 -9.72 -9.58 0.05
N ASN A 62 -10.08 -9.29 -1.20
CA ASN A 62 -11.27 -9.83 -1.85
C ASN A 62 -11.04 -11.29 -2.29
N ASN A 63 -12.00 -12.19 -2.03
CA ASN A 63 -11.97 -13.60 -2.47
C ASN A 63 -12.78 -13.86 -3.76
N ASP A 64 -13.36 -12.83 -4.36
CA ASP A 64 -14.14 -12.96 -5.60
C ASP A 64 -13.32 -12.63 -6.86
N THR A 65 -12.14 -12.02 -6.70
CA THR A 65 -11.32 -11.50 -7.80
C THR A 65 -9.84 -11.81 -7.61
N THR A 66 -9.14 -12.05 -8.71
CA THR A 66 -7.67 -12.02 -8.75
C THR A 66 -7.17 -10.57 -8.77
N TYR A 67 -5.90 -10.38 -8.42
CA TYR A 67 -5.30 -9.04 -8.32
C TYR A 67 -4.10 -8.88 -9.24
N SER A 68 -4.00 -7.70 -9.85
CA SER A 68 -2.76 -7.16 -10.42
C SER A 68 -2.48 -5.84 -9.69
N THR A 69 -1.39 -5.77 -8.93
CA THR A 69 -1.04 -4.59 -8.11
C THR A 69 0.30 -4.01 -8.53
N ALA A 70 0.43 -2.68 -8.50
CA ALA A 70 1.69 -2.00 -8.79
C ALA A 70 1.85 -0.75 -7.91
N TRP A 71 3.09 -0.47 -7.53
CA TRP A 71 3.50 0.84 -7.02
C TRP A 71 4.10 1.65 -8.14
N LEU A 72 3.56 2.84 -8.40
CA LEU A 72 4.01 3.69 -9.49
C LEU A 72 4.91 4.81 -8.97
N ASP A 73 6.11 4.93 -9.55
CA ASP A 73 7.03 6.05 -9.30
C ASP A 73 6.88 7.10 -10.40
N LEU A 74 6.16 8.16 -10.07
CA LEU A 74 5.86 9.29 -10.97
C LEU A 74 6.82 10.47 -10.78
N ARG A 75 7.91 10.33 -10.00
CA ARG A 75 8.78 11.46 -9.64
C ARG A 75 9.55 12.04 -10.83
N LYS A 76 9.83 11.21 -11.84
CA LYS A 76 10.62 11.60 -13.02
C LYS A 76 9.75 11.89 -14.23
N GLU A 77 8.80 11.00 -14.51
CA GLU A 77 7.96 11.04 -15.70
C GLU A 77 6.65 10.27 -15.49
N PRO A 78 5.65 10.45 -16.36
CA PRO A 78 4.42 9.66 -16.33
C PRO A 78 4.65 8.16 -16.59
N VAL A 79 3.78 7.32 -16.05
CA VAL A 79 3.73 5.88 -16.34
C VAL A 79 2.51 5.56 -17.20
N ILE A 80 2.69 4.74 -18.23
CA ILE A 80 1.61 4.23 -19.08
C ILE A 80 1.21 2.84 -18.56
N ILE A 81 -0.09 2.65 -18.34
CA ILE A 81 -0.67 1.34 -18.02
C ILE A 81 -1.44 0.86 -19.24
N GLU A 82 -0.99 -0.25 -19.82
CA GLU A 82 -1.69 -0.93 -20.90
C GLU A 82 -2.61 -2.01 -20.34
N VAL A 83 -3.86 -2.01 -20.77
CA VAL A 83 -4.88 -2.98 -20.35
C VAL A 83 -5.39 -3.70 -21.60
N PRO A 84 -5.28 -5.03 -21.68
CA PRO A 84 -5.78 -5.78 -22.83
C PRO A 84 -7.31 -5.70 -22.92
N ASN A 85 -7.84 -5.94 -24.12
CA ASN A 85 -9.29 -6.10 -24.30
C ASN A 85 -9.79 -7.30 -23.49
N THR A 86 -10.95 -7.12 -22.86
CA THR A 86 -11.68 -8.15 -22.11
C THR A 86 -12.85 -8.69 -22.92
#